data_AF-A0A7J2SPV6-F1
#
_entry.id   AF-A0A7J2SPV6-F1
#
_cell.length_a   1.000
_cell.length_b   1.000
_cell.length_c   1.000
_cell.angle_alpha   90.00
_cell.angle_beta   90.00
_cell.angle_gamma   90.00
#
_symmetry.space_group_name_H-M   'P 1'
#
loop_
_entity.id
_entity.type
_entity.pdbx_description
1 polymer ?
#
loop_
_entity_poly.entity_id
_entity_poly.type
_entity_poly.pdbx_seq_one_letter_code
_entity_poly.pdbx_strand_id
1 'polypeptide(L)'
;ASVNEVNITSYTWDFGDGASVATADATVNHTYVEAGVYNVTLTVTDVFGRNASDTTTVVVTDPWKKEELPGFELSLLVAVIVLTVFSRRRL
;
A
#
# COMPACT_ATOMS: atom_id res chain seq x y z
N ALA A 1 23.05 -5.98 40.23
CA ALA A 1 21.81 -5.30 39.83
C ALA A 1 21.65 -5.50 38.33
N SER A 2 20.58 -6.18 37.90
CA SER A 2 20.28 -6.35 36.48
C SER A 2 19.83 -4.99 35.93
N VAL A 3 20.75 -4.24 35.33
CA VAL A 3 20.38 -3.14 34.44
C VAL A 3 19.85 -3.84 33.20
N ASN A 4 18.53 -3.97 33.01
CA ASN A 4 17.92 -4.32 31.71
C ASN A 4 16.39 -4.28 31.70
N GLU A 5 15.73 -3.61 32.64
CA GLU A 5 14.26 -3.46 32.60
C GLU A 5 13.90 -2.14 31.91
N VAL A 6 14.14 -2.07 30.60
CA VAL A 6 13.55 -1.01 29.77
C VAL A 6 12.08 -1.36 29.58
N ASN A 7 11.23 -0.84 30.47
CA ASN A 7 9.79 -0.93 30.30
C ASN A 7 9.37 -0.01 29.14
N ILE A 8 8.88 -0.60 28.06
CA ILE A 8 8.35 0.14 26.91
C ILE A 8 6.96 0.68 27.29
N THR A 9 6.73 1.96 27.05
CA THR A 9 5.46 2.64 27.36
C THR A 9 4.56 2.80 26.15
N SER A 10 5.14 2.98 24.96
CA SER A 10 4.37 3.16 23.74
C SER A 10 5.15 2.81 22.49
N TYR A 11 4.40 2.40 21.47
CA TYR A 11 4.83 2.14 20.10
C TYR A 11 4.13 3.15 19.19
N THR A 12 4.88 3.79 18.30
CA THR A 12 4.33 4.62 17.23
C THR A 12 4.73 4.03 15.90
N TRP A 13 3.73 3.67 15.10
CA TRP A 13 3.89 3.15 13.75
C TRP A 13 3.61 4.26 12.74
N ASP A 14 4.54 4.53 11.85
CA ASP A 14 4.35 5.32 10.63
C ASP A 14 4.42 4.35 9.45
N PHE A 15 3.37 4.29 8.63
CA PHE A 15 3.29 3.35 7.51
C PHE A 15 3.85 3.91 6.20
N GLY A 16 4.26 5.18 6.16
CA GLY A 16 4.85 5.81 4.98
C GLY A 16 3.86 6.15 3.87
N ASP A 17 2.56 5.91 4.08
CA ASP A 17 1.45 6.32 3.20
C ASP A 17 0.70 7.56 3.74
N GLY A 18 1.21 8.16 4.83
CA GLY A 18 0.61 9.28 5.54
C GLY A 18 -0.25 8.87 6.75
N ALA A 19 -0.50 7.57 6.94
CA ALA A 19 -1.13 7.07 8.16
C ALA A 19 -0.09 6.76 9.25
N SER A 20 -0.45 7.06 10.50
CA SER A 20 0.31 6.67 11.68
C SER A 20 -0.60 6.26 12.84
N VAL A 21 -0.09 5.39 13.72
CA VAL A 21 -0.81 4.84 14.87
C VAL A 21 0.09 4.83 16.10
N ALA A 22 -0.35 5.45 17.18
CA ALA A 22 0.26 5.31 18.51
C ALA A 22 -0.54 4.29 19.35
N THR A 23 0.15 3.32 19.95
CA THR A 23 -0.47 2.23 20.71
C THR A 23 0.45 1.72 21.83
N ALA A 24 -0.11 1.00 22.80
CA ALA A 24 0.66 0.22 23.77
C ALA A 24 1.05 -1.17 23.22
N ASP A 25 0.41 -1.61 22.14
CA ASP A 25 0.64 -2.92 21.54
C ASP A 25 1.84 -2.90 20.58
N ALA A 26 2.69 -3.91 20.67
CA ALA A 26 3.85 -4.05 19.78
C ALA A 26 3.48 -4.49 18.34
N THR A 27 2.20 -4.72 18.05
CA THR A 27 1.75 -5.23 16.74
C THR A 27 0.45 -4.54 16.34
N VAL A 28 0.37 -4.16 15.06
CA VAL A 28 -0.77 -3.49 14.45
C VAL A 28 -1.01 -4.03 13.05
N ASN A 29 -2.25 -3.93 12.57
CA ASN A 29 -2.58 -4.25 11.19
C ASN A 29 -2.80 -2.94 10.41
N HIS A 30 -2.24 -2.87 9.21
CA HIS A 30 -2.42 -1.77 8.27
C HIS A 30 -2.65 -2.30 6.87
N THR A 31 -3.46 -1.59 6.07
CA THR A 31 -3.80 -1.99 4.69
C THR A 31 -3.45 -0.86 3.74
N TYR A 32 -2.57 -1.14 2.79
CA TYR A 32 -2.25 -0.23 1.70
C TYR A 32 -3.28 -0.38 0.58
N VAL A 33 -3.92 0.73 0.21
CA VAL A 33 -4.94 0.75 -0.85
C VAL A 33 -4.30 0.79 -2.25
N GLU A 34 -3.16 1.47 -2.36
CA GLU A 34 -2.46 1.67 -3.62
C GLU A 34 -1.19 0.82 -3.69
N ALA A 35 -0.80 0.45 -4.92
CA ALA A 35 0.50 -0.14 -5.16
C ALA A 35 1.59 0.92 -5.02
N GLY A 36 2.69 0.57 -4.38
CA GLY A 36 3.74 1.51 -4.05
C GLY A 36 4.85 0.88 -3.22
N VAL A 37 5.86 1.70 -2.93
CA VAL A 37 6.95 1.37 -2.01
C VAL A 37 6.78 2.25 -0.78
N TYR A 38 6.60 1.62 0.36
CA TYR A 38 6.30 2.28 1.62
C TYR A 38 7.41 2.02 2.62
N ASN A 39 7.91 3.09 3.24
CA ASN A 39 8.88 2.99 4.34
C ASN A 39 8.13 3.00 5.66
N VAL A 40 8.07 1.84 6.31
CA VAL A 40 7.39 1.67 7.60
C VAL A 40 8.40 1.90 8.71
N THR A 41 8.11 2.87 9.59
CA THR A 41 8.95 3.20 10.74
C THR A 41 8.22 2.86 12.04
N LEU A 42 8.86 2.05 12.88
CA LEU A 42 8.44 1.83 14.25
C LEU A 42 9.29 2.69 15.18
N THR A 43 8.66 3.50 16.01
CA THR A 43 9.31 4.22 17.12
C THR A 43 8.82 3.66 18.45
N VAL A 44 9.73 3.14 19.27
CA VAL A 44 9.45 2.69 20.63
C VAL A 44 9.85 3.77 21.62
N THR A 45 9.06 3.97 22.66
CA THR A 45 9.37 4.89 23.77
C THR A 45 9.37 4.12 25.08
N ASP A 46 10.36 4.38 25.94
CA ASP A 46 10.44 3.77 27.26
C ASP A 46 9.86 4.66 28.38
N VAL A 47 9.83 4.12 29.60
CA VAL A 47 9.37 4.84 30.81
C VAL A 47 10.16 6.10 31.14
N PHE A 48 11.38 6.24 30.60
CA PHE A 48 12.22 7.43 30.78
C PHE A 48 12.03 8.43 29.64
N GLY A 49 11.11 8.18 28.71
CA GLY A 49 10.86 9.02 27.54
C GLY A 49 11.93 8.91 26.46
N ARG A 50 12.82 7.91 26.54
CA ARG A 50 13.83 7.65 25.50
C ARG A 50 13.18 6.93 24.34
N ASN A 51 13.55 7.32 23.13
CA ASN A 51 13.05 6.70 21.92
C ASN A 51 14.13 5.91 21.18
N ALA A 52 13.70 4.89 20.45
CA ALA A 52 14.48 4.20 19.43
C ALA A 52 13.57 3.93 18.25
N SER A 53 14.11 3.98 17.04
CA SER A 53 13.34 3.75 15.82
C SER A 53 14.03 2.77 14.89
N ASP A 54 13.24 1.99 14.18
CA ASP A 54 13.70 1.13 13.08
C ASP A 54 12.77 1.26 11.87
N THR A 55 13.33 1.11 10.68
CA THR A 55 12.61 1.32 9.42
C THR A 55 12.79 0.14 8.48
N THR A 56 11.68 -0.34 7.92
CA THR A 56 11.65 -1.40 6.90
C THR A 56 10.87 -0.96 5.67
N THR A 57 11.14 -1.58 4.53
CA THR A 57 10.47 -1.25 3.27
C THR A 57 9.46 -2.33 2.90
N VAL A 58 8.23 -1.91 2.58
CA VAL A 58 7.16 -2.75 2.08
C VAL A 58 6.87 -2.40 0.63
N VAL A 59 6.85 -3.40 -0.24
CA VAL A 59 6.52 -3.24 -1.66
C VAL A 59 5.14 -3.85 -1.91
N VAL A 60 4.18 -3.00 -2.24
CA VAL A 60 2.82 -3.38 -2.61
C VAL A 60 2.72 -3.34 -4.12
N THR A 61 2.42 -4.48 -4.73
CA THR A 61 2.29 -4.60 -6.18
C THR A 61 0.83 -4.75 -6.57
N ASP A 62 0.43 -4.08 -7.64
CA ASP A 62 -0.86 -4.33 -8.28
C ASP A 62 -0.64 -5.37 -9.40
N PRO A 63 -1.08 -6.62 -9.22
CA PRO A 63 -0.91 -7.67 -10.22
C PRO A 63 -1.79 -7.45 -11.46
N TRP A 64 -2.74 -6.51 -11.41
CA TRP A 64 -3.67 -6.21 -12.50
C TRP A 64 -3.36 -4.92 -13.22
N LYS A 65 -2.26 -4.24 -12.87
CA LYS A 65 -1.65 -3.23 -13.70
C LYS A 65 -1.03 -3.90 -14.94
N LYS A 66 -1.89 -4.39 -15.82
CA LYS A 66 -1.51 -4.84 -17.17
C LYS A 66 -0.84 -3.63 -17.81
N GLU A 67 0.38 -3.85 -18.28
CA GLU A 67 1.16 -2.88 -19.04
C GLU A 67 0.21 -2.04 -19.90
N GLU A 68 0.25 -0.71 -19.73
CA GLU A 68 -0.29 0.20 -20.74
C GLU A 68 0.48 -0.12 -22.01
N LEU A 69 -0.02 -1.06 -22.81
CA LEU A 69 0.56 -1.43 -24.09
C LEU A 69 0.57 -0.12 -24.89
N PRO A 70 1.75 0.44 -25.27
CA PRO A 70 1.78 1.62 -26.10
C PRO A 70 1.10 1.26 -27.43
N GLY A 71 -0.18 1.63 -27.58
CA GLY A 71 -0.96 1.40 -28.79
C GLY A 71 -2.35 0.80 -28.65
N PHE A 72 -2.85 0.44 -27.46
CA PHE A 72 -4.25 0.00 -27.32
C PHE A 72 -5.07 0.99 -26.49
N GLU A 73 -5.42 2.11 -27.10
CA GLU A 73 -6.54 2.95 -26.65
C GLU A 73 -7.82 2.10 -26.65
N LEU A 74 -8.48 2.02 -25.49
CA LEU A 74 -9.75 1.34 -25.28
C LEU A 74 -10.84 1.90 -26.22
N SER A 75 -11.08 1.25 -27.37
CA SER A 75 -12.25 1.55 -28.20
C SER A 75 -13.38 0.54 -27.97
N LEU A 76 -13.94 0.52 -26.75
CA LEU A 76 -15.15 -0.28 -26.47
C LEU A 76 -16.39 0.20 -27.26
N LEU A 77 -16.28 1.29 -28.02
CA LEU A 77 -17.32 1.82 -28.94
C LEU A 77 -17.25 1.23 -30.37
N VAL A 78 -16.11 0.69 -30.82
CA VAL A 78 -15.96 0.26 -32.24
C VAL A 78 -16.54 -1.14 -32.47
N ALA A 79 -16.47 -2.03 -31.47
CA ALA A 79 -16.96 -3.41 -31.59
C ALA A 79 -18.48 -3.51 -31.83
N VAL A 80 -19.28 -2.58 -31.30
CA VAL A 80 -20.77 -2.60 -31.45
C VAL A 80 -21.21 -2.07 -32.82
N ILE A 81 -20.48 -1.14 -33.42
CA ILE A 81 -20.81 -0.55 -34.73
C ILE A 81 -20.57 -1.57 -35.86
N VAL A 82 -19.47 -2.34 -35.80
CA VAL A 82 -19.11 -3.30 -36.86
C VAL A 82 -20.10 -4.47 -36.96
N LEU A 83 -20.64 -4.95 -35.83
CA LEU A 83 -21.65 -6.03 -35.83
C LEU A 83 -23.01 -5.57 -36.39
N THR A 84 -23.34 -4.27 -36.23
CA THR A 84 -24.63 -3.71 -36.69
C THR A 84 -24.61 -3.45 -38.21
N VAL A 85 -23.46 -3.10 -38.79
CA VAL A 85 -23.34 -2.76 -40.22
C VAL A 85 -23.29 -4.00 -41.14
N PHE A 86 -22.77 -5.13 -40.66
CA PHE A 86 -22.53 -6.32 -41.51
C PHE A 86 -23.78 -7.19 -41.80
N SER A 87 -24.96 -6.87 -41.26
CA SER A 87 -26.19 -7.65 -41.46
C SER A 87 -27.15 -7.08 -42.51
N ARG A 88 -26.85 -5.92 -43.13
CA ARG A 88 -27.81 -5.22 -44.03
C ARG A 88 -27.33 -4.95 -45.45
N ARG A 89 -26.52 -5.81 -46.09
CA ARG A 89 -26.47 -5.89 -47.57
C ARG A 89 -26.35 -7.34 -48.05
N ARG A 90 -27.49 -7.94 -48.40
CA ARG A 90 -27.65 -9.17 -49.22
C ARG A 90 -28.14 -8.76 -50.63
N LEU A 91 -27.73 -9.54 -51.65
CA LEU A 91 -28.23 -9.64 -53.03
C LEU A 91 -28.05 -8.41 -53.93
#